data_AF-A0A015LHR7-F1
#
_entry.id   AF-A0A015LHR7-F1
#
_cell.length_a   1.000
_cell.length_b   1.000
_cell.length_c   1.000
_cell.angle_alpha   90.00
_cell.angle_beta   90.00
_cell.angle_gamma   90.00
#
_symmetry.space_group_name_H-M   'P 1'
#
loop_
_entity.id
_entity.type
_entity.pdbx_description
1 polymer ?
#
loop_
_entity_poly.entity_id
_entity_poly.type
_entity_poly.pdbx_seq_one_letter_code
_entity_poly.pdbx_strand_id
1 'polypeptide(L)' 'MNAPILVPRENETDPLEIAKKELRFKKIPLMIRRYLPDGSFEDWNVRDLIIPEDEDYGRTTNPGQGQSSQPLQ' A
#
# COMPACT_ATOMS: atom_id res chain seq x y z
N MET A 1 8.68 7.18 -20.24
CA MET A 1 7.50 8.02 -19.98
C MET A 1 7.81 8.89 -18.75
N ASN A 2 8.20 10.15 -18.95
CA ASN A 2 8.80 11.06 -17.95
C ASN A 2 7.76 11.66 -16.97
N ALA A 3 7.03 10.81 -16.25
CA ALA A 3 6.04 11.25 -15.27
C ALA A 3 6.73 11.93 -14.06
N PRO A 4 6.09 12.92 -13.41
CA PRO A 4 6.64 13.54 -12.20
C PRO A 4 6.81 12.53 -11.05
N ILE A 5 7.96 12.58 -10.38
CA ILE A 5 8.24 11.80 -9.17
C ILE A 5 7.68 12.56 -7.97
N LEU A 6 6.93 11.88 -7.10
CA LEU A 6 6.20 12.46 -5.97
C LEU A 6 6.87 12.22 -4.60
N VAL A 7 8.05 11.60 -4.61
CA VAL A 7 8.93 11.43 -3.44
C VAL A 7 10.30 12.06 -3.70
N PRO A 8 11.05 12.47 -2.66
CA PRO A 8 12.43 12.90 -2.84
C PRO A 8 13.27 11.79 -3.47
N ARG A 9 13.87 12.09 -4.63
CA ARG A 9 14.89 11.24 -5.26
C ARG A 9 16.26 11.59 -4.68
N GLU A 10 17.01 10.58 -4.28
CA GLU A 10 18.41 10.71 -3.92
C GLU A 10 19.22 10.26 -5.14
N ASN A 11 19.68 9.01 -5.12
CA ASN A 11 20.51 8.41 -6.16
C ASN A 11 19.76 7.34 -6.97
N GLU A 12 18.47 7.14 -6.71
CA GLU A 12 17.67 6.17 -7.45
C GLU A 12 17.47 6.64 -8.89
N THR A 13 17.92 5.81 -9.83
CA THR A 13 17.74 6.02 -11.28
C THR A 13 16.85 4.94 -11.90
N ASP A 14 16.75 3.78 -11.25
CA ASP A 14 15.85 2.71 -11.66
C ASP A 14 14.38 3.11 -11.40
N PRO A 15 13.53 3.18 -12.44
CA PRO A 15 12.11 3.49 -12.30
C PRO A 15 11.37 2.56 -11.33
N LEU A 16 11.76 1.28 -11.25
CA LEU A 16 11.10 0.32 -10.36
C LEU A 16 11.36 0.66 -8.89
N GLU A 17 12.60 1.05 -8.55
CA GLU A 17 12.96 1.43 -7.19
C GLU A 17 12.28 2.73 -6.77
N ILE A 18 12.17 3.71 -7.69
CA ILE A 18 11.41 4.94 -7.47
C ILE A 18 9.93 4.61 -7.20
N ALA A 19 9.31 3.76 -8.01
CA ALA A 19 7.91 3.37 -7.83
C ALA A 19 7.67 2.62 -6.50
N LYS A 20 8.59 1.73 -6.10
CA LYS A 20 8.54 1.07 -4.77
C LYS A 20 8.63 2.09 -3.63
N LYS A 21 9.48 3.10 -3.76
CA LYS A 21 9.59 4.21 -2.79
C LYS A 21 8.26 4.96 -2.70
N GLU A 22 7.67 5.34 -3.84
CA GLU A 22 6.35 6.00 -3.87
C GLU A 22 5.24 5.14 -3.26
N LEU A 23 5.26 3.82 -3.48
CA LEU A 23 4.30 2.89 -2.88
C LEU A 23 4.40 2.89 -1.34
N ARG A 24 5.61 2.75 -0.80
CA ARG A 24 5.87 2.75 0.65
C ARG A 24 5.48 4.06 1.32
N PHE A 25 5.67 5.20 0.65
CA PHE A 25 5.25 6.51 1.14
C PHE A 25 3.79 6.86 0.81
N LYS A 26 3.01 5.92 0.24
CA LYS A 26 1.61 6.11 -0.18
C LYS A 26 1.41 7.34 -1.07
N LYS A 27 2.35 7.60 -1.98
CA LYS A 27 2.36 8.75 -2.92
C LYS A 27 1.94 8.42 -4.34
N ILE A 28 1.75 7.15 -4.68
CA ILE A 28 1.30 6.75 -6.03
C ILE A 28 -0.09 7.36 -6.33
N PRO A 29 -0.23 8.18 -7.39
CA PRO A 29 -1.47 8.89 -7.71
C PRO A 29 -2.37 8.05 -8.63
N LEU A 30 -2.59 6.79 -8.26
CA LEU A 30 -3.40 5.85 -9.05
C LEU A 30 -4.63 5.39 -8.26
N MET A 31 -5.67 5.00 -8.98
CA MET A 31 -6.83 4.30 -8.43
C MET A 31 -6.93 2.91 -9.06
N ILE A 32 -7.28 1.92 -8.24
CA ILE A 32 -7.60 0.57 -8.66
C ILE A 32 -9.12 0.46 -8.76
N ARG A 33 -9.63 0.12 -9.95
CA ARG A 33 -11.01 -0.28 -10.13
C ARG A 33 -11.13 -1.81 -10.00
N ARG A 34 -11.82 -2.28 -8.97
CA ARG A 34 -12.08 -3.71 -8.73
C ARG A 34 -13.45 -4.05 -9.24
N TYR A 35 -13.50 -4.74 -10.38
CA TYR A 35 -14.77 -5.26 -10.92
C TYR A 35 -15.22 -6.47 -10.11
N LEU A 36 -16.52 -6.49 -9.79
CA LEU A 36 -17.19 -7.61 -9.14
C LEU A 36 -17.78 -8.57 -10.18
N PRO A 37 -18.10 -9.82 -9.82
CA PRO A 37 -18.64 -10.81 -10.75
C PRO A 37 -19.98 -10.40 -11.40
N ASP A 38 -20.73 -9.50 -10.76
CA ASP A 38 -21.99 -8.96 -11.30
C ASP A 38 -21.77 -7.79 -12.29
N GLY A 39 -20.52 -7.42 -12.56
CA GLY A 39 -20.15 -6.32 -13.45
C GLY A 39 -20.15 -4.94 -12.80
N SER A 40 -20.56 -4.81 -11.54
CA SER A 40 -20.35 -3.59 -10.75
C SER A 40 -18.87 -3.42 -10.39
N PHE A 41 -18.49 -2.28 -9.81
CA PHE A 41 -17.09 -2.04 -9.43
C PHE A 41 -16.93 -1.14 -8.22
N GLU A 42 -15.77 -1.26 -7.58
CA GLU A 42 -15.31 -0.38 -6.51
C GLU A 42 -14.00 0.32 -6.93
N ASP A 43 -13.95 1.64 -6.77
CA ASP A 43 -12.73 2.42 -6.98
C ASP A 43 -12.01 2.63 -5.64
N TRP A 44 -10.77 2.16 -5.58
CA TRP A 44 -9.92 2.27 -4.40
C TRP A 44 -8.68 3.10 -4.73
N ASN A 45 -8.38 4.12 -3.93
CA ASN A 45 -7.11 4.81 -4.06
C ASN A 45 -5.98 3.88 -3.64
N VAL A 46 -4.88 3.82 -4.40
CA VAL A 46 -3.72 2.99 -4.03
C VAL A 46 -3.17 3.37 -2.66
N ARG A 47 -3.23 4.65 -2.28
CA ARG A 47 -2.76 5.14 -0.98
C ARG A 47 -3.57 4.60 0.22
N ASP A 48 -4.81 4.18 -0.02
CA ASP A 48 -5.73 3.70 1.00
C ASP A 48 -5.66 2.17 1.17
N LEU A 49 -4.98 1.47 0.24
CA LEU A 49 -4.79 0.02 0.32
C LEU A 49 -3.66 -0.33 1.28
N ILE A 50 -3.88 -1.37 2.09
CA ILE A 50 -2.87 -1.95 2.97
C ILE A 50 -1.90 -2.76 2.12
N ILE A 51 -0.59 -2.56 2.31
CA ILE A 51 0.44 -3.38 1.65
C ILE A 51 0.94 -4.46 2.62
N PRO A 52 1.42 -5.62 2.14
CA PRO A 52 1.88 -6.72 3.00
C PRO A 52 2.97 -6.33 4.00
N GLU A 53 3.77 -5.32 3.68
CA GLU A 53 4.82 -4.81 4.55
C GLU A 53 4.32 -3.84 5.64
N ASP A 54 3.06 -3.39 5.57
CA ASP A 54 2.47 -2.53 6.61
C ASP A 54 2.17 -3.37 7.86
N GLU A 55 2.39 -2.80 9.06
CA GLU A 55 2.09 -3.46 10.34
C GLU A 55 0.62 -3.91 10.48
N ASP A 56 -0.28 -3.25 9.75
CA ASP A 56 -1.72 -3.50 9.78
C ASP A 56 -2.18 -4.66 8.90
N TYR A 57 -1.31 -5.21 8.03
CA TYR A 57 -1.66 -6.30 7.12
C TYR A 57 -2.10 -7.55 7.88
N GLY A 58 -1.37 -7.94 8.93
CA GLY A 58 -1.70 -9.13 9.74
C GLY A 58 -2.83 -8.91 10.75
N ARG A 59 -3.11 -7.66 11.15
CA ARG A 59 -4.19 -7.33 12.11
C ARG A 59 -5.57 -7.42 11.47
N THR A 60 -5.67 -7.13 10.16
CA THR A 60 -6.94 -7.05 9.44
C THR A 60 -7.34 -8.39 8.78
N THR A 61 -6.39 -9.27 8.47
CA THR A 61 -6.66 -10.55 7.80
C THR A 61 -7.03 -11.70 8.76
N ASN A 62 -6.91 -11.50 10.08
CA ASN A 62 -7.25 -12.51 11.08
C ASN A 62 -8.02 -11.89 12.27
N PRO A 63 -9.36 -11.78 12.19
CA PRO A 63 -10.17 -11.30 13.31
C PRO A 63 -10.12 -12.19 14.57
N GLY A 64 -9.45 -13.35 14.52
CA GLY A 64 -9.27 -14.28 15.64
C GLY A 64 -7.96 -14.14 16.43
N GLN A 65 -7.05 -13.23 16.09
CA GLN A 65 -5.80 -13.02 16.83
C GLN A 65 -5.73 -11.61 17.42
N GLY A 66 -6.72 -11.31 18.27
CA GLY A 66 -6.64 -10.18 19.19
C GLY A 66 -5.89 -10.58 20.46
N GLN A 67 -4.81 -9.84 20.73
CA GLN A 67 -4.21 -9.60 22.06
C GLN A 67 -3.41 -10.76 22.73
N SER A 68 -2.08 -10.68 22.63
CA SER A 68 -1.20 -11.05 23.75
C SER A 68 0.15 -10.34 23.65
N SER A 69 0.18 -9.06 24.00
CA SER A 69 1.41 -8.42 24.45
C SER A 69 1.12 -7.74 25.78
N GLN A 70 1.03 -8.56 26.84
CA GLN A 70 1.35 -8.05 28.16
C GLN A 70 2.86 -7.81 28.23
N PRO A 71 3.31 -6.67 28.82
CA PRO A 71 4.73 -6.41 28.99
C PRO A 71 5.31 -7.40 30.01
N LEU A 72 6.43 -8.04 29.67
CA LEU A 72 7.20 -8.84 30.63
C LEU A 72 7.67 -7.94 31.78
N GLN A 73 7.27 -8.29 33.00
CA GLN A 73 8.00 -7.95 34.23
C GLN A 73 9.23 -8.86 34.34
#